data_AF-A0A967QA81-F1
#
_entry.id   AF-A0A967QA81-F1
#
_cell.length_a   1.000
_cell.length_b   1.000
_cell.length_c   1.000
_cell.angle_alpha   90.00
_cell.angle_beta   90.00
_cell.angle_gamma   90.00
#
_symmetry.space_group_name_H-M   'P 1'
#
loop_
_entity.id
_entity.type
_entity.pdbx_description
1 polymer ?
#
loop_
_entity_poly.entity_id
_entity_poly.type
_entity_poly.pdbx_seq_one_letter_code
_entity_poly.pdbx_strand_id
1 'polypeptide(L)'
;NGYLLRWDLREPGEIELLDKQKAFADNRAITAINLVFGDYSLAVGDEQGQVTTWFPVREEKNKAAKRLTRIHDLSRHDGEVAAIMPSTRDKSVLSLGADGILHLDHMTSERELLTLGNHAPLTRFSFSTRGDSVIALTEEDRLVVWKFDNPHPEISFKTLFGKVWYEGYDEPAYAWQSSSASDDFEPKLSLTPLIFGTLKGTFYAMLFAVP
;
A
#
# COMPACT_ATOMS: atom_id res chain seq x y z
N ASN A 1 -13.33 -18.31 4.53
CA ASN A 1 -12.43 -19.33 3.93
C ASN A 1 -11.08 -18.79 3.43
N GLY A 2 -10.66 -17.54 3.70
CA GLY A 2 -9.30 -17.08 3.33
C GLY A 2 -9.04 -16.85 1.83
N TYR A 3 -10.10 -16.68 1.03
CA TYR A 3 -9.99 -16.40 -0.41
C TYR A 3 -10.39 -14.95 -0.71
N LEU A 4 -9.68 -14.33 -1.64
CA LEU A 4 -10.01 -13.06 -2.27
C LEU A 4 -10.68 -13.35 -3.61
N LEU A 5 -11.81 -12.70 -3.87
CA LEU A 5 -12.57 -12.82 -5.11
C LEU A 5 -12.65 -11.46 -5.78
N ARG A 6 -12.29 -11.40 -7.05
CA ARG A 6 -12.38 -10.17 -7.84
C ARG A 6 -13.48 -10.33 -8.88
N TRP A 7 -14.48 -9.49 -8.79
CA TRP A 7 -15.65 -9.53 -9.68
C TRP A 7 -15.65 -8.32 -10.61
N ASP A 8 -16.10 -8.52 -11.84
CA ASP A 8 -16.50 -7.45 -12.74
C ASP A 8 -17.99 -7.16 -12.57
N LEU A 9 -18.31 -5.90 -12.35
CA LEU A 9 -19.67 -5.41 -12.16
C LEU A 9 -19.97 -4.19 -13.06
N ARG A 10 -19.14 -3.95 -14.10
CA ARG A 10 -19.25 -2.75 -14.94
C ARG A 10 -20.53 -2.72 -15.75
N GLU A 11 -21.00 -3.88 -16.21
CA GLU A 11 -22.21 -4.01 -17.01
C GLU A 11 -23.37 -4.51 -16.13
N PRO A 12 -24.45 -3.72 -15.95
CA PRO A 12 -25.59 -4.13 -15.14
C PRO A 12 -26.21 -5.44 -15.62
N GLY A 13 -26.21 -6.45 -14.75
CA GLY A 13 -26.76 -7.78 -15.06
C GLY A 13 -25.74 -8.78 -15.60
N GLU A 14 -24.52 -8.35 -15.94
CA GLU A 14 -23.40 -9.21 -16.29
C GLU A 14 -22.36 -9.19 -15.16
N ILE A 15 -22.40 -10.24 -14.33
CA ILE A 15 -21.45 -10.42 -13.22
C ILE A 15 -20.44 -11.48 -13.62
N GLU A 16 -19.18 -11.08 -13.79
CA GLU A 16 -18.09 -12.00 -14.13
C GLU A 16 -17.14 -12.18 -12.94
N LEU A 17 -16.86 -13.43 -12.56
CA LEU A 17 -15.77 -13.71 -11.61
C LEU A 17 -14.44 -13.68 -12.37
N LEU A 18 -13.67 -12.61 -12.19
CA LEU A 18 -12.39 -12.43 -12.86
C LEU A 18 -11.26 -13.20 -12.17
N ASP A 19 -11.34 -13.36 -10.84
CA ASP A 19 -10.28 -14.02 -10.09
C ASP A 19 -10.75 -14.61 -8.76
N LYS A 20 -10.09 -15.70 -8.35
CA LYS A 20 -10.24 -16.34 -7.04
C LYS A 20 -8.86 -16.75 -6.54
N GLN A 21 -8.33 -16.00 -5.58
CA GLN A 21 -6.99 -16.20 -5.02
C GLN A 21 -7.07 -16.61 -3.57
N LYS A 22 -6.19 -17.52 -3.17
CA LYS A 22 -5.99 -17.85 -1.76
C LYS A 22 -5.09 -16.76 -1.17
N ALA A 23 -5.57 -16.00 -0.18
CA ALA A 23 -4.80 -14.90 0.40
C ALA A 23 -3.55 -15.41 1.15
N PHE A 24 -3.71 -16.48 1.91
CA PHE A 24 -2.65 -17.05 2.75
C PHE A 24 -2.59 -18.57 2.61
N ALA A 25 -1.37 -19.12 2.64
CA ALA A 25 -1.13 -20.53 2.37
C ALA A 25 -1.83 -21.46 3.39
N ASP A 26 -1.98 -21.02 4.63
CA ASP A 26 -2.65 -21.73 5.73
C ASP A 26 -4.18 -21.58 5.73
N ASN A 27 -4.75 -20.83 4.79
CA ASN A 27 -6.20 -20.61 4.65
C ASN A 27 -6.83 -19.87 5.85
N ARG A 28 -6.02 -19.12 6.60
CA ARG A 28 -6.48 -18.29 7.72
C ARG A 28 -7.56 -17.29 7.30
N ALA A 29 -8.40 -16.91 8.25
CA ALA A 29 -9.50 -15.99 8.02
C ALA A 29 -8.98 -14.60 7.64
N ILE A 30 -9.62 -14.02 6.62
CA ILE A 30 -9.50 -12.59 6.32
C ILE A 30 -10.52 -11.89 7.20
N THR A 31 -10.07 -10.94 8.00
CA THR A 31 -10.88 -10.25 9.03
C THR A 31 -11.20 -8.81 8.64
N ALA A 32 -10.37 -8.19 7.80
CA ALA A 32 -10.61 -6.84 7.28
C ALA A 32 -10.16 -6.71 5.82
N ILE A 33 -10.92 -5.99 5.00
CA ILE A 33 -10.56 -5.64 3.62
C ILE A 33 -10.99 -4.22 3.28
N ASN A 34 -10.21 -3.50 2.48
CA ASN A 34 -10.60 -2.19 1.94
C ASN A 34 -9.78 -1.83 0.69
N LEU A 35 -10.33 -1.00 -0.21
CA LEU A 35 -9.61 -0.49 -1.38
C LEU A 35 -8.72 0.67 -0.98
N VAL A 36 -7.42 0.58 -1.30
CA VAL A 36 -6.48 1.68 -1.10
C VAL A 36 -6.83 2.83 -2.06
N PHE A 37 -6.49 4.06 -1.69
CA PHE A 37 -6.72 5.25 -2.51
C PHE A 37 -6.40 5.04 -3.99
N GLY A 38 -7.32 5.40 -4.89
CA GLY A 38 -7.25 5.12 -6.32
C GLY A 38 -7.95 3.82 -6.74
N ASP A 39 -8.52 3.07 -5.79
CA ASP A 39 -9.38 1.90 -6.01
C ASP A 39 -8.72 0.77 -6.84
N TYR A 40 -7.40 0.79 -6.97
CA TYR A 40 -6.62 -0.19 -7.73
C TYR A 40 -6.09 -1.32 -6.85
N SER A 41 -5.53 -0.96 -5.69
CA SER A 41 -5.00 -1.92 -4.71
C SER A 41 -5.99 -2.24 -3.61
N LEU A 42 -5.95 -3.47 -3.11
CA LEU A 42 -6.75 -3.97 -2.01
C LEU A 42 -5.85 -4.20 -0.79
N ALA A 43 -6.16 -3.55 0.34
CA ALA A 43 -5.58 -3.87 1.63
C ALA A 43 -6.37 -5.02 2.29
N VAL A 44 -5.65 -6.00 2.83
CA VAL A 44 -6.19 -7.23 3.39
C VAL A 44 -5.52 -7.51 4.74
N GLY A 45 -6.33 -7.58 5.79
CA GLY A 45 -5.95 -7.96 7.15
C GLY A 45 -6.48 -9.35 7.51
N ASP A 46 -5.74 -10.07 8.37
CA ASP A 46 -6.10 -11.42 8.78
C ASP A 46 -6.12 -11.67 10.29
N GLU A 47 -6.59 -12.86 10.65
CA GLU A 47 -6.74 -13.30 12.05
C GLU A 47 -5.40 -13.47 12.79
N GLN A 48 -4.25 -13.44 12.10
CA GLN A 48 -2.91 -13.53 12.68
C GLN A 48 -2.18 -12.18 12.70
N GLY A 49 -2.87 -11.09 12.37
CA GLY A 49 -2.38 -9.73 12.47
C GLY A 49 -1.60 -9.22 11.27
N GLN A 50 -1.46 -10.00 10.20
CA GLN A 50 -0.76 -9.53 9.01
C GLN A 50 -1.66 -8.61 8.19
N VAL A 51 -1.11 -7.47 7.79
CA VAL A 51 -1.69 -6.60 6.77
C VAL A 51 -0.87 -6.71 5.49
N THR A 52 -1.55 -6.90 4.37
CA THR A 52 -0.94 -7.05 3.03
C THR A 52 -1.71 -6.21 2.03
N THR A 53 -1.05 -5.80 0.94
CA THR A 53 -1.75 -5.19 -0.20
C THR A 53 -1.61 -6.02 -1.45
N TRP A 54 -2.65 -5.96 -2.28
CA TRP A 54 -2.80 -6.78 -3.46
C TRP A 54 -3.28 -5.96 -4.62
N PHE A 55 -2.81 -6.26 -5.83
CA PHE A 55 -3.43 -5.73 -7.05
C PHE A 55 -3.33 -6.69 -8.23
N PRO A 56 -4.13 -6.48 -9.30
CA PRO A 56 -4.08 -7.35 -10.47
C PRO A 56 -2.78 -7.18 -11.28
N VAL A 57 -2.06 -8.28 -11.49
CA VAL A 57 -0.79 -8.43 -12.22
C VAL A 57 -0.97 -9.42 -13.38
N ARG A 58 -0.31 -9.21 -14.51
CA ARG A 58 -0.26 -10.21 -15.58
C ARG A 58 0.81 -11.26 -15.24
N GLU A 59 0.43 -12.53 -15.08
CA GLU A 59 1.39 -13.62 -14.81
C GLU A 59 2.36 -13.85 -15.99
N GLU A 60 1.90 -13.62 -17.22
CA GLU A 60 2.71 -13.74 -18.43
C GLU A 60 2.47 -12.54 -19.35
N LYS A 61 3.55 -11.99 -19.93
CA LYS A 61 3.49 -10.79 -20.79
C LYS A 61 2.53 -10.93 -21.97
N ASN A 62 2.27 -12.15 -22.44
CA ASN A 62 1.42 -12.44 -23.59
C ASN A 62 -0.06 -12.76 -23.23
N LYS A 63 -0.42 -12.83 -21.94
CA LYS A 63 -1.79 -13.09 -21.50
C LYS A 63 -2.50 -11.79 -21.11
N ALA A 64 -3.77 -11.67 -21.49
CA ALA A 64 -4.59 -10.52 -21.11
C ALA A 64 -5.11 -10.61 -19.65
N ALA A 65 -5.27 -11.84 -19.15
CA ALA A 65 -5.82 -12.08 -17.83
C ALA A 65 -4.85 -11.58 -16.73
N LYS A 66 -5.38 -10.80 -15.79
CA LYS A 66 -4.68 -10.37 -14.58
C LYS A 66 -5.16 -11.14 -13.37
N ARG A 67 -4.22 -11.53 -12.52
CA ARG A 67 -4.49 -12.15 -11.21
C ARG A 67 -4.07 -11.25 -10.09
N LEU A 68 -4.87 -11.27 -9.03
CA LEU A 68 -4.64 -10.58 -7.79
C LEU A 68 -3.39 -11.20 -7.14
N THR A 69 -2.34 -10.40 -7.03
CA THR A 69 -1.05 -10.84 -6.49
C THR A 69 -0.77 -10.03 -5.23
N ARG A 70 -0.17 -10.67 -4.22
CA ARG A 70 0.31 -10.00 -3.00
C ARG A 70 1.54 -9.20 -3.37
N ILE A 71 1.54 -7.91 -3.05
CA ILE A 71 2.55 -6.97 -3.52
C ILE A 71 3.39 -6.45 -2.36
N HIS A 72 2.72 -5.92 -1.33
CA HIS A 72 3.36 -5.31 -0.18
C HIS A 72 2.90 -5.95 1.12
N ASP A 73 3.81 -5.97 2.08
CA ASP A 73 3.57 -6.35 3.46
C ASP A 73 3.70 -5.09 4.32
N LEU A 74 2.67 -4.81 5.11
CA LEU A 74 2.64 -3.69 6.04
C LEU A 74 2.89 -4.17 7.47
N SER A 75 2.92 -3.25 8.44
CA SER A 75 3.15 -3.61 9.83
C SER A 75 2.16 -4.66 10.35
N ARG A 76 2.69 -5.53 11.20
CA ARG A 76 1.96 -6.67 11.77
C ARG A 76 1.47 -6.33 13.17
N HIS A 77 0.23 -6.69 13.45
CA HIS A 77 -0.39 -6.60 14.78
C HIS A 77 -0.12 -7.85 15.63
N ASP A 78 -0.19 -7.70 16.96
CA ASP A 78 -0.11 -8.78 17.94
C ASP A 78 -1.50 -9.39 18.22
N GLY A 79 -2.31 -9.55 17.18
CA GLY A 79 -3.68 -10.04 17.23
C GLY A 79 -4.37 -9.93 15.88
N GLU A 80 -5.63 -10.37 15.76
CA GLU A 80 -6.36 -10.24 14.50
C GLU A 80 -6.50 -8.76 14.07
N VAL A 81 -6.46 -8.52 12.75
CA VAL A 81 -6.72 -7.18 12.21
C VAL A 81 -8.22 -6.93 12.26
N ALA A 82 -8.66 -6.08 13.17
CA ALA A 82 -10.07 -5.78 13.41
C ALA A 82 -10.68 -4.84 12.35
N ALA A 83 -9.90 -3.88 11.83
CA ALA A 83 -10.38 -2.94 10.83
C ALA A 83 -9.25 -2.32 10.00
N ILE A 84 -9.58 -1.90 8.77
CA ILE A 84 -8.68 -1.19 7.85
C ILE A 84 -9.39 0.05 7.29
N MET A 85 -8.73 1.20 7.38
CA MET A 85 -9.21 2.47 6.80
C MET A 85 -8.10 3.14 5.96
N PRO A 86 -8.23 3.14 4.64
CA PRO A 86 -7.37 3.88 3.74
C PRO A 86 -7.48 5.40 3.91
N SER A 87 -6.40 6.10 3.58
CA SER A 87 -6.40 7.54 3.33
C SER A 87 -7.23 7.87 2.08
N THR A 88 -7.77 9.08 2.02
CA THR A 88 -8.46 9.61 0.83
C THR A 88 -7.56 10.50 -0.03
N ARG A 89 -6.24 10.50 0.20
CA ARG A 89 -5.30 11.43 -0.46
C ARG A 89 -4.02 10.80 -0.99
N ASP A 90 -3.60 9.71 -0.38
CA ASP A 90 -2.34 9.05 -0.67
C ASP A 90 -2.47 7.54 -0.40
N LYS A 91 -1.40 6.78 -0.61
CA LYS A 91 -1.40 5.33 -0.42
C LYS A 91 -1.21 4.92 1.05
N SER A 92 -1.55 5.80 2.00
CA SER A 92 -1.50 5.50 3.42
C SER A 92 -2.71 4.67 3.86
N VAL A 93 -2.50 3.74 4.79
CA VAL A 93 -3.51 2.82 5.29
C VAL A 93 -3.41 2.76 6.82
N LEU A 94 -4.53 3.01 7.49
CA LEU A 94 -4.67 2.70 8.91
C LEU A 94 -5.17 1.28 9.08
N SER A 95 -4.60 0.57 10.04
CA SER A 95 -5.06 -0.75 10.46
C SER A 95 -5.13 -0.85 11.98
N LEU A 96 -6.25 -1.35 12.50
CA LEU A 96 -6.49 -1.53 13.94
C LEU A 96 -6.46 -3.02 14.25
N GLY A 97 -5.64 -3.42 15.23
CA GLY A 97 -5.62 -4.77 15.79
C GLY A 97 -6.66 -4.95 16.90
N ALA A 98 -7.01 -6.21 17.20
CA ALA A 98 -7.87 -6.55 18.33
C ALA A 98 -7.25 -6.25 19.70
N ASP A 99 -5.94 -6.01 19.75
CA ASP A 99 -5.21 -5.47 20.90
C ASP A 99 -5.45 -3.96 21.11
N GLY A 100 -6.20 -3.31 20.21
CA GLY A 100 -6.48 -1.88 20.24
C GLY A 100 -5.32 -1.01 19.78
N ILE A 101 -4.29 -1.60 19.16
CA ILE A 101 -3.16 -0.88 18.56
C ILE A 101 -3.48 -0.52 17.12
N LEU A 102 -3.22 0.74 16.77
CA LEU A 102 -3.46 1.29 15.45
C LEU A 102 -2.13 1.58 14.76
N HIS A 103 -1.88 0.95 13.62
CA HIS A 103 -0.76 1.26 12.74
C HIS A 103 -1.22 2.19 11.63
N LEU A 104 -0.40 3.20 11.32
CA LEU A 104 -0.47 3.96 10.08
C LEU A 104 0.71 3.57 9.21
N ASP A 105 0.44 2.93 8.09
CA ASP A 105 1.44 2.50 7.13
C ASP A 105 1.31 3.26 5.81
N HIS A 106 2.38 3.37 5.04
CA HIS A 106 2.32 3.80 3.64
C HIS A 106 2.66 2.63 2.71
N MET A 107 1.70 2.27 1.84
CA MET A 107 1.75 1.05 1.02
C MET A 107 3.01 0.93 0.17
N THR A 108 3.31 1.93 -0.67
CA THR A 108 4.42 1.87 -1.64
C THR A 108 5.79 1.84 -0.98
N SER A 109 5.92 2.54 0.15
CA SER A 109 7.20 2.68 0.85
C SER A 109 7.43 1.58 1.89
N GLU A 110 6.38 0.81 2.21
CA GLU A 110 6.34 -0.22 3.25
C GLU A 110 6.85 0.30 4.59
N ARG A 111 6.55 1.57 4.89
CA ARG A 111 6.94 2.21 6.13
C ARG A 111 5.77 2.24 7.08
N GLU A 112 6.02 1.77 8.30
CA GLU A 112 5.23 2.16 9.46
C GLU A 112 5.54 3.63 9.77
N LEU A 113 4.52 4.47 9.68
CA LEU A 113 4.61 5.89 9.93
C LEU A 113 4.34 6.21 11.41
N LEU A 114 3.31 5.58 11.99
CA LEU A 114 2.89 5.79 13.38
C LEU A 114 2.29 4.51 13.98
N THR A 115 2.48 4.35 15.29
CA THR A 115 1.78 3.38 16.14
C THR A 115 1.03 4.16 17.23
N LEU A 116 -0.27 3.93 17.39
CA LEU A 116 -1.13 4.60 18.38
C LEU A 116 -1.88 3.55 19.21
N GLY A 117 -2.31 3.90 20.42
CA GLY A 117 -3.08 3.00 21.31
C GLY A 117 -2.29 2.28 22.41
N ASN A 118 -0.94 2.35 22.40
CA ASN A 118 -0.06 1.65 23.35
C ASN A 118 -0.35 1.89 24.85
N HIS A 119 -0.99 3.00 25.20
CA HIS A 119 -1.35 3.34 26.59
C HIS A 119 -2.85 3.42 26.84
N ALA A 120 -3.65 3.41 25.78
CA ALA A 120 -5.10 3.52 25.82
C ALA A 120 -5.65 2.80 24.57
N PRO A 121 -5.91 1.48 24.68
CA PRO A 121 -6.37 0.67 23.55
C PRO A 121 -7.59 1.30 22.88
N LEU A 122 -7.60 1.25 21.54
CA LEU A 122 -8.59 1.92 20.71
C LEU A 122 -9.68 0.95 20.28
N THR A 123 -10.93 1.40 20.34
CA THR A 123 -12.09 0.60 19.92
C THR A 123 -12.65 1.05 18.57
N ARG A 124 -12.52 2.33 18.25
CA ARG A 124 -12.96 2.96 17.00
C ARG A 124 -11.99 4.04 16.59
N PHE A 125 -11.88 4.29 15.29
CA PHE A 125 -11.04 5.35 14.76
C PHE A 125 -11.61 5.89 13.45
N SER A 126 -11.14 7.06 13.05
CA SER A 126 -11.38 7.65 11.74
C SER A 126 -10.19 8.48 11.31
N PHE A 127 -9.92 8.49 10.01
CA PHE A 127 -8.85 9.26 9.39
C PHE A 127 -9.40 10.57 8.82
N SER A 128 -8.72 11.69 9.04
CA SER A 128 -9.07 12.96 8.41
C SER A 128 -8.99 12.85 6.88
N THR A 129 -9.90 13.54 6.19
CA THR A 129 -9.88 13.64 4.72
C THR A 129 -8.64 14.38 4.19
N ARG A 130 -7.92 15.08 5.07
CA ARG A 130 -6.64 15.72 4.78
C ARG A 130 -5.45 14.77 4.94
N GLY A 131 -5.64 13.57 5.49
CA GLY A 131 -4.57 12.60 5.72
C GLY A 131 -3.57 13.02 6.82
N ASP A 132 -3.93 13.97 7.68
CA ASP A 132 -3.02 14.62 8.63
C ASP A 132 -3.43 14.46 10.10
N SER A 133 -4.56 13.80 10.37
CA SER A 133 -5.08 13.66 11.73
C SER A 133 -5.88 12.37 11.88
N VAL A 134 -5.79 11.73 13.04
CA VAL A 134 -6.60 10.58 13.44
C VAL A 134 -7.42 10.95 14.66
N ILE A 135 -8.70 10.60 14.64
CA ILE A 135 -9.60 10.65 15.80
C ILE A 135 -9.92 9.22 16.21
N ALA A 136 -9.86 8.91 17.50
CA ALA A 136 -10.17 7.59 18.00
C ALA A 136 -10.92 7.63 19.33
N LEU A 137 -11.61 6.54 19.63
CA LEU A 137 -12.26 6.27 20.90
C LEU A 137 -11.47 5.18 21.63
N THR A 138 -11.12 5.42 22.88
CA THR A 138 -10.45 4.41 23.74
C THR A 138 -11.48 3.45 24.35
N GLU A 139 -11.01 2.36 24.97
CA GLU A 139 -11.88 1.47 25.77
C GLU A 139 -12.56 2.16 26.96
N GLU A 140 -11.97 3.25 27.47
CA GLU A 140 -12.55 4.08 28.54
C GLU A 140 -13.50 5.17 28.03
N ASP A 141 -14.01 5.03 26.80
CA ASP A 141 -14.88 6.01 26.13
C ASP A 141 -14.28 7.43 26.03
N ARG A 142 -12.94 7.54 26.01
CA ARG A 142 -12.26 8.82 25.80
C ARG A 142 -12.01 9.05 24.32
N LEU A 143 -12.34 10.25 23.86
CA LEU A 143 -12.03 10.68 22.52
C LEU A 143 -10.63 11.30 22.49
N VAL A 144 -9.76 10.77 21.63
CA VAL A 144 -8.39 11.25 21.44
C VAL A 144 -8.20 11.66 19.99
N VAL A 145 -7.53 12.79 19.78
CA VAL A 145 -7.20 13.30 18.45
C VAL A 145 -5.70 13.49 18.36
N TRP A 146 -5.08 12.86 17.37
CA TRP A 146 -3.69 13.11 17.01
C TRP A 146 -3.65 13.87 15.69
N LYS A 147 -2.83 14.91 15.64
CA LYS A 147 -2.45 15.59 14.40
C LYS A 147 -0.99 15.32 14.15
N PHE A 148 -0.64 15.03 12.92
CA PHE A 148 0.73 14.78 12.50
C PHE A 148 1.05 15.55 11.23
N ASP A 149 2.35 15.76 11.02
CA ASP A 149 2.89 16.41 9.83
C ASP A 149 3.90 15.45 9.20
N ASN A 150 3.50 14.83 8.10
CA ASN A 150 4.34 13.93 7.32
C ASN A 150 4.11 14.23 5.83
N PRO A 151 4.86 15.18 5.26
CA PRO A 151 4.66 15.61 3.88
C PRO A 151 5.15 14.58 2.85
N HIS A 152 5.95 13.59 3.26
CA HIS A 152 6.63 12.63 2.38
C HIS A 152 6.59 11.18 2.90
N PRO A 153 5.40 10.59 3.13
CA PRO A 153 5.26 9.20 3.56
C PRO A 153 5.81 8.19 2.53
N GLU A 154 5.85 8.56 1.25
CA GLU A 154 6.30 7.75 0.12
C GLU A 154 7.83 7.58 0.03
N ILE A 155 8.60 8.38 0.77
CA ILE A 155 10.06 8.33 0.71
C ILE A 155 10.60 7.28 1.68
N SER A 156 11.37 6.32 1.18
CA SER A 156 12.13 5.33 1.94
C SER A 156 13.43 4.99 1.20
N PHE A 157 14.38 4.35 1.88
CA PHE A 157 15.59 3.86 1.20
C PHE A 157 15.24 2.88 0.06
N LYS A 158 14.19 2.07 0.25
CA LYS A 158 13.67 1.14 -0.77
C LYS A 158 13.09 1.89 -1.97
N THR A 159 12.30 2.95 -1.78
CA THR A 159 11.72 3.69 -2.92
C THR A 159 12.74 4.51 -3.69
N LEU A 160 13.81 4.97 -3.03
CA LEU A 160 14.89 5.71 -3.68
C LEU A 160 15.89 4.81 -4.43
N PHE A 161 16.24 3.63 -3.88
CA PHE A 161 17.37 2.84 -4.41
C PHE A 161 17.02 1.38 -4.72
N GLY A 162 15.85 0.89 -4.31
CA GLY A 162 15.36 -0.46 -4.55
C GLY A 162 14.40 -0.55 -5.74
N LYS A 163 14.07 -1.78 -6.13
CA LYS A 163 12.94 -2.03 -7.02
C LYS A 163 11.67 -2.02 -6.19
N VAL A 164 10.66 -1.31 -6.67
CA VAL A 164 9.34 -1.23 -6.06
C VAL A 164 8.31 -1.73 -7.05
N TRP A 165 7.32 -2.46 -6.56
CA TRP A 165 6.24 -2.98 -7.38
C TRP A 165 5.09 -2.00 -7.39
N TYR A 166 5.17 -1.05 -8.31
CA TYR A 166 4.17 0.01 -8.45
C TYR A 166 2.85 -0.52 -9.02
N GLU A 167 1.75 0.15 -8.69
CA GLU A 167 0.43 -0.11 -9.26
C GLU A 167 0.47 -0.12 -10.78
N GLY A 168 -0.18 -1.12 -11.37
CA GLY A 168 -0.24 -1.33 -12.82
C GLY A 168 1.00 -2.00 -13.42
N TYR A 169 2.08 -2.19 -12.68
CA TYR A 169 3.27 -2.88 -13.17
C TYR A 169 3.14 -4.40 -13.01
N ASP A 170 3.64 -5.13 -14.00
CA ASP A 170 3.65 -6.59 -13.96
C ASP A 170 4.83 -7.14 -13.13
N GLU A 171 5.85 -6.32 -12.85
CA GLU A 171 7.03 -6.70 -12.07
C GLU A 171 7.65 -5.49 -11.33
N PRO A 172 8.42 -5.72 -10.24
CA PRO A 172 9.12 -4.64 -9.54
C PRO A 172 10.12 -3.90 -10.45
N ALA A 173 10.14 -2.58 -10.38
CA ALA A 173 10.95 -1.74 -11.27
C ALA A 173 11.70 -0.63 -10.54
N TYR A 174 12.79 -0.19 -11.17
CA TYR A 174 13.39 1.12 -10.91
C TYR A 174 12.71 2.14 -11.82
N ALA A 175 11.87 3.00 -11.25
CA ALA A 175 11.14 3.99 -12.01
C ALA A 175 11.25 5.37 -11.37
N TRP A 176 11.39 6.39 -12.23
CA TRP A 176 11.36 7.80 -11.84
C TRP A 176 10.22 8.51 -12.57
N GLN A 177 9.29 9.06 -11.80
CA GLN A 177 8.17 9.87 -12.23
C GLN A 177 7.59 10.59 -11.00
N SER A 178 7.81 11.90 -10.91
CA SER A 178 7.40 12.71 -9.75
C SER A 178 5.97 13.25 -9.83
N SER A 179 5.30 13.13 -10.98
CA SER A 179 3.91 13.56 -11.16
C SER A 179 3.21 12.80 -12.29
N SER A 180 1.87 12.84 -12.27
CA SER A 180 1.05 12.38 -13.39
C SER A 180 -0.18 13.29 -13.58
N ALA A 181 -1.01 12.96 -14.57
CA ALA A 181 -2.25 13.65 -14.84
C ALA A 181 -3.42 13.21 -13.93
N SER A 182 -3.25 12.17 -13.10
CA SER A 182 -4.28 11.71 -12.17
C SER A 182 -3.98 12.12 -10.72
N ASP A 183 -5.03 12.36 -9.95
CA ASP A 183 -4.95 12.78 -8.54
C ASP A 183 -4.59 11.62 -7.59
N ASP A 184 -4.81 10.38 -8.02
CA ASP A 184 -4.55 9.14 -7.28
C ASP A 184 -3.16 8.53 -7.56
N PHE A 185 -2.29 9.32 -8.17
CA PHE A 185 -0.99 8.90 -8.65
C PHE A 185 -0.10 8.33 -7.54
N GLU A 186 0.53 7.20 -7.84
CA GLU A 186 1.60 6.61 -7.02
C GLU A 186 2.98 7.13 -7.48
N PRO A 187 3.66 7.96 -6.67
CA PRO A 187 4.95 8.53 -7.03
C PRO A 187 6.05 7.48 -7.19
N LYS A 188 6.86 7.63 -8.24
CA LYS A 188 7.97 6.73 -8.55
C LYS A 188 9.25 7.52 -8.36
N LEU A 189 9.99 7.23 -7.29
CA LEU A 189 11.06 8.11 -6.81
C LEU A 189 12.46 7.47 -6.90
N SER A 190 12.63 6.45 -7.73
CA SER A 190 13.92 5.76 -7.83
C SER A 190 14.99 6.67 -8.43
N LEU A 191 16.07 6.90 -7.67
CA LEU A 191 17.25 7.66 -8.10
C LEU A 191 18.22 6.78 -8.90
N THR A 192 18.12 5.46 -8.80
CA THR A 192 18.95 4.49 -9.53
C THR A 192 19.05 4.79 -11.03
N PRO A 193 17.96 4.93 -11.81
CA PRO A 193 18.05 5.19 -13.25
C PRO A 193 18.68 6.55 -13.55
N LEU A 194 18.48 7.55 -12.68
CA LEU A 194 19.08 8.88 -12.84
C LEU A 194 20.59 8.83 -12.66
N ILE A 195 21.07 8.20 -11.58
CA ILE A 195 22.50 8.05 -11.29
C ILE A 195 23.20 7.30 -12.42
N PHE A 196 22.64 6.17 -12.87
CA PHE A 196 23.24 5.41 -13.98
C PHE A 196 23.18 6.16 -15.31
N GLY A 197 22.12 6.94 -15.57
CA GLY A 197 22.03 7.82 -16.72
C GLY A 197 23.13 8.87 -16.72
N THR A 198 23.33 9.55 -15.59
CA THR A 198 24.40 10.54 -15.42
C THR A 198 25.78 9.92 -15.59
N LEU A 199 26.07 8.79 -14.93
CA LEU A 199 27.37 8.11 -15.04
C LEU A 199 27.68 7.68 -16.48
N LYS A 200 26.69 7.11 -17.20
CA LYS A 200 26.85 6.75 -18.62
C LYS A 200 27.13 7.98 -19.47
N GLY A 201 26.36 9.07 -19.28
CA GLY A 201 26.57 10.33 -19.98
C GLY A 201 27.97 10.89 -19.77
N THR A 202 28.42 10.99 -18.52
CA THR A 202 29.75 11.47 -18.16
C THR A 202 30.85 10.59 -18.76
N PHE A 203 30.71 9.27 -18.72
CA PHE A 203 31.68 8.35 -19.31
C PHE A 203 31.86 8.58 -20.82
N TYR A 204 30.77 8.65 -21.58
CA TYR A 204 30.84 8.92 -23.02
C TYR A 204 31.40 10.32 -23.31
N ALA A 205 31.02 11.33 -22.53
CA ALA A 205 31.58 12.67 -22.67
C ALA A 205 33.10 12.69 -22.46
N MET A 206 33.61 11.99 -21.43
CA MET A 206 35.05 11.88 -21.19
C MET A 206 35.78 11.12 -22.31
N LEU A 207 35.18 10.06 -22.85
CA LEU A 207 35.79 9.29 -23.95
C LEU A 207 36.07 10.15 -25.20
N PHE A 208 35.19 11.10 -25.53
CA PHE A 208 35.39 12.03 -26.64
C PHE A 208 36.18 13.28 -26.28
N ALA A 209 36.31 13.60 -24.98
CA ALA A 209 37.02 14.79 -24.50
C ALA A 209 38.52 14.55 -24.25
N VAL A 210 38.96 13.29 -24.09
CA VAL A 210 40.38 12.96 -23.96
C VAL A 210 41.03 12.90 -25.35
N PRO A 211 42.13 13.66 -25.60
CA PRO A 211 42.82 13.70 -26.90
C PRO A 211 43.44 12.38 -27.34
#